data_AF-A0AAJ7ITY4-F1
#
_entry.id   AF-A0AAJ7ITY4-F1
#
_cell.length_a   1.000
_cell.length_b   1.000
_cell.length_c   1.000
_cell.angle_alpha   90.00
_cell.angle_beta   90.00
_cell.angle_gamma   90.00
#
_symmetry.space_group_name_H-M   'P 1'
#
loop_
_entity.id
_entity.type
_entity.pdbx_description
1 polymer ?
#
loop_
_entity_poly.entity_id
_entity_poly.type
_entity_poly.pdbx_seq_one_letter_code
_entity_poly.pdbx_strand_id
1 'polypeptide(L)'
;NTLNWMDVALQKANDSLKAGEVPVGCLFVYNDKVIATGNNSVNETHNATRHAEINCIDQVLEYCRQINLDYKEVFRGIDVIVTVEPCIMCTSALYQLQVRSIIYGCANDRFGGCVSVFQVPKLYESKTTITGGVKGDEAMALLKQFYTGTNPNAPEMKVKKNRKKKETQ
;
A
#
# COMPACT_ATOMS: atom_id res chain seq x y z
N ASN A 1 -12.92 -0.96 16.32
CA ASN A 1 -12.43 0.15 15.48
C ASN A 1 -11.59 -0.30 14.28
N THR A 2 -10.57 -1.15 14.44
CA THR A 2 -9.68 -1.55 13.33
C THR A 2 -10.38 -2.08 12.08
N LEU A 3 -11.42 -2.92 12.23
CA LEU A 3 -12.20 -3.42 11.09
C LEU A 3 -12.87 -2.28 10.30
N ASN A 4 -13.47 -1.31 11.00
CA ASN A 4 -14.11 -0.15 10.36
C ASN A 4 -13.09 0.74 9.66
N TRP A 5 -11.88 0.90 10.21
CA TRP A 5 -10.82 1.65 9.51
C TRP A 5 -10.32 0.91 8.28
N MET A 6 -10.24 -0.42 8.34
CA MET A 6 -9.89 -1.23 7.17
C MET A 6 -10.95 -1.15 6.07
N ASP A 7 -12.25 -1.03 6.42
CA ASP A 7 -13.30 -0.74 5.43
C ASP A 7 -13.06 0.57 4.68
N VAL A 8 -12.64 1.62 5.40
CA VAL A 8 -12.29 2.89 4.74
C VAL A 8 -11.05 2.72 3.85
N ALA A 9 -10.07 1.91 4.27
CA ALA A 9 -8.90 1.62 3.45
C ALA A 9 -9.29 0.87 2.17
N LEU A 10 -10.19 -0.11 2.27
CA LEU A 10 -10.74 -0.85 1.13
C LEU A 10 -11.52 0.05 0.18
N GLN A 11 -12.26 1.04 0.70
CA GLN A 11 -12.90 2.04 -0.14
C GLN A 11 -11.86 2.85 -0.93
N LYS A 12 -10.76 3.28 -0.30
CA LYS A 12 -9.65 3.96 -0.99
C LYS A 12 -8.96 3.08 -2.03
N ALA A 13 -8.79 1.79 -1.75
CA ALA A 13 -8.26 0.82 -2.70
C ALA A 13 -9.18 0.66 -3.93
N ASN A 14 -10.49 0.63 -3.72
CA ASN A 14 -11.49 0.58 -4.79
C ASN A 14 -11.49 1.87 -5.64
N ASP A 15 -11.24 3.03 -5.04
CA ASP A 15 -11.07 4.27 -5.79
C ASP A 15 -9.84 4.20 -6.73
N SER A 16 -8.70 3.69 -6.23
CA SER A 16 -7.52 3.42 -7.08
C SER A 16 -7.84 2.45 -8.22
N LEU A 17 -8.56 1.36 -7.94
CA LEU A 17 -8.97 0.41 -8.97
C LEU A 17 -9.74 1.10 -10.11
N LYS A 18 -10.71 1.95 -9.77
CA LYS A 18 -11.52 2.71 -10.73
C LYS A 18 -10.68 3.71 -11.52
N ALA A 19 -9.63 4.25 -10.91
CA ALA A 19 -8.67 5.15 -11.55
C ALA A 19 -7.62 4.42 -12.41
N GLY A 20 -7.65 3.08 -12.49
CA GLY A 20 -6.64 2.30 -13.21
C GLY A 20 -5.29 2.23 -12.48
N GLU A 21 -5.29 2.48 -11.18
CA GLU A 21 -4.13 2.35 -10.28
C GLU A 21 -4.15 1.00 -9.55
N VAL A 22 -2.98 0.55 -9.07
CA VAL A 22 -2.92 -0.63 -8.21
C VAL A 22 -3.81 -0.39 -6.97
N PRO A 23 -4.74 -1.30 -6.63
CA PRO A 23 -5.78 -1.05 -5.63
C PRO A 23 -5.23 -1.19 -4.21
N VAL A 24 -4.44 -0.20 -3.79
CA VAL A 24 -3.93 -0.07 -2.43
C VAL A 24 -4.52 1.19 -1.82
N GLY A 25 -5.13 1.04 -0.66
CA GLY A 25 -5.65 2.15 0.14
C GLY A 25 -4.99 2.15 1.51
N CYS A 26 -4.78 3.35 2.06
CA CYS A 26 -4.10 3.57 3.32
C CYS A 26 -4.78 4.67 4.14
N LEU A 27 -4.73 4.54 5.46
CA LEU A 27 -5.18 5.53 6.44
C LEU A 27 -4.14 5.65 7.55
N PHE A 28 -3.86 6.87 7.99
CA PHE A 28 -3.13 7.11 9.22
C PHE A 28 -4.10 7.63 10.29
N VAL A 29 -4.15 6.89 11.40
CA VAL A 29 -5.01 7.20 12.55
C VAL A 29 -4.13 7.71 13.69
N TYR A 30 -4.46 8.87 14.22
CA TYR A 30 -3.79 9.49 15.37
C TYR A 30 -4.85 9.92 16.39
N ASN A 31 -4.72 9.47 17.64
CA ASN A 31 -5.70 9.73 18.71
C ASN A 31 -7.16 9.40 18.31
N ASP A 32 -7.37 8.20 17.76
CA ASP A 32 -8.66 7.69 17.26
C ASP A 32 -9.31 8.53 16.15
N LYS A 33 -8.54 9.43 15.52
CA LYS A 33 -8.97 10.25 14.40
C LYS A 33 -8.16 9.93 13.15
N VAL A 34 -8.83 9.78 12.02
CA VAL A 34 -8.16 9.69 10.73
C VAL A 34 -7.60 11.08 10.39
N ILE A 35 -6.28 11.18 10.25
CA ILE A 35 -5.60 12.44 9.90
C ILE A 35 -5.05 12.44 8.48
N ALA A 36 -4.98 11.28 7.83
CA ALA A 36 -4.63 11.16 6.43
C ALA A 36 -5.30 9.94 5.79
N THR A 37 -5.63 10.05 4.50
CA THR A 37 -6.11 8.93 3.68
C THR A 37 -5.39 8.97 2.33
N GLY A 38 -4.87 7.83 1.89
CA GLY A 38 -4.06 7.74 0.69
C GLY A 38 -4.46 6.54 -0.16
N ASN A 39 -4.19 6.66 -1.45
CA ASN A 39 -4.32 5.60 -2.42
C ASN A 39 -3.15 5.70 -3.40
N ASN A 40 -2.88 4.63 -4.16
CA ASN A 40 -1.77 4.63 -5.13
C ASN A 40 -2.08 5.65 -6.25
N SER A 41 -1.10 6.47 -6.63
CA SER A 41 -1.22 7.51 -7.68
C SER A 41 0.01 7.55 -8.61
N VAL A 42 0.65 6.40 -8.82
CA VAL A 42 1.89 6.27 -9.60
C VAL A 42 1.69 6.67 -11.06
N ASN A 43 0.59 6.22 -11.68
CA ASN A 43 0.26 6.54 -13.06
C ASN A 43 -0.14 8.01 -13.21
N GLU A 44 -1.00 8.50 -12.32
CA GLU A 44 -1.48 9.90 -12.34
C GLU A 44 -0.32 10.90 -12.22
N THR A 45 0.61 10.64 -11.31
CA THR A 45 1.71 11.55 -11.00
C THR A 45 2.97 11.31 -11.83
N HIS A 46 3.00 10.24 -12.62
CA HIS A 46 4.20 9.73 -13.29
C HIS A 46 5.40 9.56 -12.35
N ASN A 47 5.14 9.20 -11.09
CA ASN A 47 6.16 9.05 -10.07
C ASN A 47 6.01 7.70 -9.36
N ALA A 48 7.00 6.83 -9.57
CA ALA A 48 7.04 5.47 -9.05
C ALA A 48 7.00 5.37 -7.52
N THR A 49 7.23 6.47 -6.79
CA THR A 49 7.22 6.48 -5.32
C THR A 49 5.86 6.81 -4.72
N ARG A 50 4.85 7.19 -5.53
CA ARG A 50 3.54 7.68 -5.07
C ARG A 50 2.59 6.55 -4.67
N HIS A 51 3.07 5.75 -3.72
CA HIS A 51 2.29 4.72 -3.04
C HIS A 51 1.35 5.31 -2.00
N ALA A 52 0.31 4.56 -1.63
CA ALA A 52 -0.71 5.00 -0.69
C ALA A 52 -0.14 5.48 0.66
N GLU A 53 0.89 4.80 1.19
CA GLU A 53 1.53 5.13 2.46
C GLU A 53 2.37 6.42 2.35
N ILE A 54 3.09 6.61 1.25
CA ILE A 54 3.87 7.84 0.99
C ILE A 54 2.94 9.04 0.86
N ASN A 55 1.82 8.87 0.14
CA ASN A 55 0.80 9.91 0.02
C ASN A 55 0.17 10.27 1.39
N CYS A 56 0.05 9.32 2.32
CA CYS A 56 -0.38 9.61 3.69
C CYS A 56 0.69 10.35 4.51
N ILE A 57 1.97 10.00 4.35
CA ILE A 57 3.08 10.69 5.02
C ILE A 57 3.06 12.18 4.66
N ASP A 58 2.92 12.53 3.38
CA ASP A 58 2.87 13.92 2.94
C ASP A 58 1.70 14.69 3.57
N GLN A 59 0.52 14.07 3.64
CA GLN A 59 -0.66 14.66 4.30
C GLN A 59 -0.44 14.90 5.79
N VAL A 60 0.23 13.98 6.50
CA VAL A 60 0.54 14.17 7.92
C VAL A 60 1.55 15.29 8.13
N LEU A 61 2.57 15.39 7.27
CA LEU A 61 3.54 16.49 7.34
C LEU A 61 2.84 17.84 7.15
N GLU A 62 1.94 17.93 6.18
CA GLU A 62 1.14 19.14 5.94
C GLU A 62 0.20 19.45 7.11
N TYR A 63 -0.50 18.43 7.64
CA TYR A 63 -1.33 18.56 8.84
C TYR A 63 -0.51 19.13 10.00
N CYS A 64 0.65 18.55 10.32
CA CYS A 64 1.50 19.01 11.40
C CYS A 64 1.97 20.46 11.19
N ARG A 65 2.29 20.84 9.95
CA ARG A 65 2.68 22.20 9.59
C ARG A 65 1.54 23.20 9.81
N GLN A 66 0.31 22.86 9.42
CA GLN A 66 -0.85 23.75 9.52
C GLN A 66 -1.23 24.07 10.97
N ILE A 67 -1.09 23.10 11.88
CA ILE A 67 -1.46 23.25 13.29
C ILE A 67 -0.26 23.34 14.23
N ASN A 68 0.95 23.52 13.69
CA ASN A 68 2.20 23.70 14.41
C ASN A 68 2.51 22.59 15.44
N LEU A 69 2.40 21.32 15.01
CA LEU A 69 2.80 20.15 15.79
C LEU A 69 4.17 19.62 15.33
N ASP A 70 4.90 18.97 16.25
CA ASP A 70 6.07 18.18 15.89
C ASP A 70 5.63 16.89 15.19
N TYR A 71 5.95 16.78 13.90
CA TYR A 71 5.59 15.62 13.10
C TYR A 71 6.17 14.31 13.67
N LYS A 72 7.36 14.34 14.30
CA LYS A 72 7.99 13.13 14.85
C LYS A 72 7.14 12.53 15.97
N GLU A 73 6.61 13.38 16.85
CA GLU A 73 5.71 12.96 17.93
C GLU A 73 4.38 12.44 17.37
N VAL A 74 3.85 13.11 16.34
CA VAL A 74 2.61 12.65 15.69
C VAL A 74 2.81 11.27 15.06
N PHE A 75 3.87 11.06 14.27
CA PHE A 75 4.15 9.75 13.67
C PHE A 75 4.30 8.64 14.71
N ARG A 76 4.98 8.89 15.84
CA ARG A 76 5.09 7.93 16.95
C ARG A 76 3.76 7.50 17.56
N GLY A 77 2.70 8.28 17.36
CA GLY A 77 1.33 7.95 17.77
C GLY A 77 0.44 7.39 16.66
N ILE A 78 0.94 7.27 15.42
CA ILE A 78 0.13 6.84 14.27
C ILE A 78 -0.01 5.33 14.19
N ASP A 79 -1.26 4.87 14.05
CA ASP A 79 -1.56 3.57 13.48
C ASP A 79 -1.73 3.69 11.97
N VAL A 80 -0.95 2.91 11.24
CA VAL A 80 -1.05 2.78 9.79
C VAL A 80 -2.01 1.64 9.47
N ILE A 81 -3.11 1.94 8.79
CA ILE A 81 -4.05 0.93 8.28
C ILE A 81 -3.89 0.88 6.75
N VAL A 82 -3.60 -0.28 6.18
CA VAL A 82 -3.32 -0.40 4.74
C VAL A 82 -3.84 -1.71 4.15
N THR A 83 -4.43 -1.69 2.96
CA THR A 83 -5.10 -2.90 2.43
C THR A 83 -4.12 -4.03 2.07
N VAL A 84 -2.89 -3.68 1.69
CA VAL A 84 -1.84 -4.61 1.27
C VAL A 84 -0.62 -4.38 2.13
N GLU A 85 0.09 -5.45 2.50
CA GLU A 85 1.36 -5.35 3.20
C GLU A 85 2.29 -4.33 2.52
N PRO A 86 2.77 -3.31 3.26
CA PRO A 86 3.65 -2.30 2.71
C PRO A 86 4.88 -2.91 2.03
N CYS A 87 5.28 -2.34 0.90
CA CYS A 87 6.50 -2.78 0.25
C CYS A 87 7.75 -2.41 1.07
N ILE A 88 8.93 -2.89 0.66
CA ILE A 88 10.21 -2.57 1.32
C ILE A 88 10.42 -1.05 1.47
N MET A 89 10.13 -0.26 0.43
CA MET A 89 10.25 1.20 0.44
C MET A 89 9.33 1.82 1.50
N CYS A 90 8.03 1.52 1.44
CA CYS A 90 7.04 2.07 2.36
C CYS A 90 7.34 1.64 3.80
N THR A 91 7.67 0.36 4.02
CA THR A 91 8.03 -0.15 5.35
C THR A 91 9.25 0.59 5.92
N SER A 92 10.30 0.78 5.13
CA SER A 92 11.49 1.52 5.58
C SER A 92 11.17 2.98 5.93
N ALA A 93 10.33 3.65 5.13
CA ALA A 93 9.90 5.01 5.43
C ALA A 93 9.11 5.09 6.75
N LEU A 94 8.14 4.19 6.94
CA LEU A 94 7.33 4.11 8.17
C LEU A 94 8.18 3.82 9.41
N TYR A 95 9.19 2.95 9.30
CA TYR A 95 10.12 2.64 10.40
C TYR A 95 11.04 3.81 10.73
N GLN A 96 11.55 4.54 9.73
CA GLN A 96 12.33 5.75 9.97
C GLN A 96 11.53 6.84 10.67
N LEU A 97 10.23 6.91 10.40
CA LEU A 97 9.28 7.81 11.09
C LEU A 97 8.79 7.26 12.44
N GLN A 98 9.17 6.03 12.80
CA GLN A 98 8.85 5.38 14.08
C GLN A 98 7.35 5.28 14.35
N VAL A 99 6.55 4.92 13.33
CA VAL A 99 5.10 4.77 13.52
C VAL A 99 4.73 3.77 14.62
N ARG A 100 3.59 3.99 15.29
CA ARG A 100 3.16 3.14 16.41
C ARG A 100 2.87 1.71 15.98
N SER A 101 2.08 1.57 14.91
CA SER A 101 1.70 0.26 14.39
C SER A 101 1.48 0.27 12.88
N ILE A 102 1.64 -0.90 12.28
CA ILE A 102 1.29 -1.18 10.88
C ILE A 102 0.30 -2.34 10.89
N ILE A 103 -0.92 -2.06 10.44
CA ILE A 103 -2.02 -3.01 10.35
C ILE A 103 -2.39 -3.15 8.89
N TYR A 104 -2.21 -4.35 8.33
CA TYR A 104 -2.47 -4.59 6.92
C TYR A 104 -3.48 -5.72 6.66
N GLY A 105 -4.09 -5.65 5.48
CA GLY A 105 -5.03 -6.65 5.00
C GLY A 105 -4.33 -7.91 4.50
N CYS A 106 -4.05 -7.95 3.20
CA CYS A 106 -3.40 -9.12 2.59
C CYS A 106 -1.88 -9.00 2.50
N ALA A 107 -1.19 -10.14 2.43
CA ALA A 107 0.26 -10.19 2.23
C ALA A 107 0.67 -9.67 0.84
N ASN A 108 1.92 -9.23 0.73
CA ASN A 108 2.53 -8.79 -0.52
C ASN A 108 3.66 -9.74 -0.91
N ASP A 109 3.31 -10.81 -1.62
CA ASP A 109 4.23 -11.90 -1.96
C ASP A 109 5.37 -11.50 -2.91
N ARG A 110 5.28 -10.33 -3.54
CA ARG A 110 6.28 -9.86 -4.51
C ARG A 110 7.24 -8.81 -3.94
N PHE A 111 6.75 -7.94 -3.06
CA PHE A 111 7.50 -6.78 -2.60
C PHE A 111 7.39 -6.50 -1.09
N GLY A 112 6.69 -7.35 -0.33
CA GLY A 112 6.36 -7.14 1.08
C GLY A 112 7.59 -6.91 1.97
N GLY A 113 7.59 -5.77 2.65
CA GLY A 113 8.68 -5.31 3.51
C GLY A 113 8.51 -5.60 4.99
N CYS A 114 7.35 -6.11 5.41
CA CYS A 114 7.08 -6.42 6.81
C CYS A 114 7.52 -7.86 7.13
N VAL A 115 6.98 -8.83 6.38
CA VAL A 115 7.15 -10.27 6.63
C VAL A 115 7.44 -11.08 5.36
N SER A 116 6.84 -10.73 4.21
CA SER A 116 6.72 -11.67 3.08
C SER A 116 8.01 -11.85 2.27
N VAL A 117 8.67 -10.76 1.87
CA VAL A 117 9.86 -10.82 1.00
C VAL A 117 11.12 -10.45 1.76
N PHE A 118 11.10 -9.31 2.45
CA PHE A 118 12.23 -8.85 3.23
C PHE A 118 11.74 -8.22 4.53
N GLN A 119 12.32 -8.63 5.65
CA GLN A 119 11.90 -8.15 6.96
C GLN A 119 12.67 -6.89 7.33
N VAL A 120 12.25 -5.75 6.74
CA VAL A 120 12.74 -4.42 7.11
C VAL A 120 12.73 -4.16 8.63
N PRO A 121 11.73 -4.63 9.41
CA PRO A 121 11.72 -4.45 10.87
C PRO A 121 13.01 -4.91 11.57
N LYS A 122 13.70 -5.93 11.05
CA LYS A 122 14.94 -6.45 11.65
C LYS A 122 16.14 -5.52 11.51
N LEU A 123 16.05 -4.49 10.68
CA LEU A 123 17.12 -3.52 10.48
C LEU A 123 17.07 -2.35 11.48
N TYR A 124 15.99 -2.23 12.26
CA TYR A 124 15.75 -1.09 13.13
C TYR A 124 15.47 -1.55 14.57
N GLU A 125 16.02 -0.82 15.53
CA GLU A 125 15.57 -0.89 16.92
C GLU A 125 14.31 -0.03 17.07
N SER A 126 13.13 -0.62 16.79
CA SER A 126 11.84 0.06 16.85
C SER A 126 10.83 -0.67 17.73
N LYS A 127 9.89 0.09 18.30
CA LYS A 127 8.72 -0.43 19.03
C LYS A 127 7.48 -0.59 18.15
N THR A 128 7.59 -0.31 16.86
CA THR A 128 6.49 -0.46 15.89
C THR A 128 5.96 -1.89 15.91
N THR A 129 4.64 -2.03 16.11
CA THR A 129 3.96 -3.34 16.06
C THR A 129 3.39 -3.61 14.68
N ILE A 130 3.32 -4.88 14.27
CA ILE A 130 2.79 -5.27 12.96
C ILE A 130 1.66 -6.29 13.15
N THR A 131 0.52 -6.05 12.49
CA THR A 131 -0.61 -6.99 12.44
C THR A 131 -1.06 -7.17 10.99
N GLY A 132 -1.02 -8.41 10.48
CA GLY A 132 -1.50 -8.74 9.14
C GLY A 132 -2.82 -9.50 9.16
N GLY A 133 -3.46 -9.63 8.00
CA GLY A 133 -4.64 -10.48 7.81
C GLY A 133 -5.98 -9.81 8.10
N VAL A 134 -6.00 -8.50 8.40
CA VAL A 134 -7.25 -7.80 8.73
C VAL A 134 -8.04 -7.55 7.45
N LYS A 135 -9.13 -8.31 7.24
CA LYS A 135 -9.89 -8.26 5.97
C LYS A 135 -9.03 -8.62 4.76
N GLY A 136 -8.13 -9.58 4.95
CA GLY A 136 -7.18 -10.00 3.91
C GLY A 136 -7.84 -10.51 2.64
N ASP A 137 -8.93 -11.27 2.74
CA ASP A 137 -9.62 -11.82 1.55
C ASP A 137 -10.20 -10.72 0.66
N GLU A 138 -10.78 -9.69 1.27
CA GLU A 138 -11.37 -8.54 0.57
C GLU A 138 -10.28 -7.71 -0.14
N ALA A 139 -9.16 -7.44 0.55
CA ALA A 139 -8.03 -6.75 -0.06
C ALA A 139 -7.40 -7.55 -1.22
N MET A 140 -7.25 -8.87 -1.03
CA MET A 140 -6.71 -9.76 -2.06
C MET A 140 -7.65 -9.87 -3.27
N ALA A 141 -8.97 -9.82 -3.07
CA ALA A 141 -9.94 -9.81 -4.15
C ALA A 141 -9.76 -8.60 -5.07
N LEU A 142 -9.54 -7.40 -4.50
CA LEU A 142 -9.26 -6.18 -5.27
C LEU A 142 -7.96 -6.31 -6.08
N LEU A 143 -6.87 -6.79 -5.47
CA LEU A 143 -5.61 -7.03 -6.19
C LEU A 143 -5.78 -8.01 -7.35
N LYS A 144 -6.48 -9.12 -7.12
CA LYS A 144 -6.78 -10.10 -8.18
C LYS A 144 -7.57 -9.45 -9.31
N GLN A 145 -8.59 -8.66 -8.99
CA GLN A 145 -9.38 -7.95 -9.99
C GLN A 145 -8.51 -7.06 -10.88
N PHE A 146 -7.58 -6.31 -10.29
CA PHE A 146 -6.63 -5.47 -11.04
C PHE A 146 -5.74 -6.30 -11.99
N TYR A 147 -5.16 -7.41 -11.51
CA TYR A 147 -4.25 -8.23 -12.33
C TYR A 147 -4.95 -9.13 -13.34
N THR A 148 -6.23 -9.45 -13.15
CA THR A 148 -7.06 -10.12 -14.17
C THR A 148 -7.47 -9.19 -15.30
N GLY A 149 -7.44 -7.87 -15.06
CA GLY A 149 -7.69 -6.87 -16.07
C GLY A 149 -6.55 -6.82 -17.10
N THR A 150 -6.90 -6.63 -18.37
CA THR A 150 -5.93 -6.28 -19.41
C THR A 150 -5.50 -4.83 -19.18
N ASN A 151 -4.20 -4.55 -19.08
CA ASN A 151 -3.71 -3.17 -19.05
C ASN A 151 -4.07 -2.50 -20.40
N PRO A 152 -4.97 -1.50 -20.44
CA PRO A 152 -5.39 -0.85 -21.69
C PRO A 152 -4.26 -0.05 -22.35
N ASN A 153 -3.24 0.31 -21.57
CA ASN A 153 -2.04 1.00 -22.05
C ASN A 153 -0.92 0.02 -22.43
N ALA A 154 -1.10 -1.29 -22.21
CA ALA A 154 -0.13 -2.25 -22.69
C ALA A 154 -0.14 -2.24 -24.22
N PRO A 155 1.03 -2.18 -24.87
CA PRO A 155 1.09 -2.35 -26.31
C PRO A 155 0.46 -3.68 -26.67
N GLU A 156 -0.31 -3.71 -27.77
CA GLU A 156 -0.86 -4.97 -28.28
C GLU A 156 0.25 -6.01 -28.36
N MET A 157 0.08 -7.13 -27.65
CA MET A 157 1.05 -8.20 -27.71
C MET A 157 1.18 -8.62 -29.16
N LYS A 158 2.37 -8.41 -29.77
CA LYS A 158 2.69 -9.00 -31.07
C LYS A 158 2.71 -10.51 -30.87
N VAL A 159 1.56 -11.16 -31.08
CA VAL A 159 1.43 -12.62 -31.07
C VAL A 159 2.49 -13.15 -32.04
N LYS A 160 3.46 -13.92 -31.53
CA LYS A 160 4.44 -14.62 -32.38
C LYS A 160 3.67 -15.58 -33.28
N LYS A 161 3.36 -15.16 -34.51
CA LYS A 161 2.83 -16.03 -35.56
C LYS A 161 3.83 -17.18 -35.81
N ASN A 162 3.33 -18.40 -35.66
CA ASN A 162 3.85 -19.66 -36.20
C ASN A 162 5.18 -20.19 -35.64
N ARG A 163 5.11 -20.94 -34.53
CA ARG A 163 5.94 -22.13 -34.37
C ARG A 163 5.18 -23.29 -35.01
N LYS A 164 5.37 -23.51 -36.32
CA LYS A 164 4.88 -24.72 -36.99
C LYS A 164 5.37 -25.94 -36.20
N LYS A 165 4.45 -26.77 -35.72
CA LYS A 165 4.79 -28.12 -35.23
C LYS A 165 5.54 -28.81 -36.37
N LYS A 166 6.81 -29.15 -36.15
CA LYS A 166 7.47 -30.17 -36.99
C LYS A 166 6.81 -31.49 -36.64
N GLU A 167 5.99 -32.00 -37.56
CA GLU A 167 5.61 -33.41 -37.58
C GLU A 167 6.91 -34.20 -37.68
N THR A 168 7.07 -35.17 -36.78
CA THR A 168 8.19 -36.11 -36.79
C THR A 168 7.68 -37.34 -37.53
N GLN A 169 8.32 -37.66 -38.66
CA GLN A 169 8.18 -38.97 -39.32
C GLN A 169 8.93 -40.03 -38.52
#